data_AF-A0A293LXA8-F1
#
_entry.id   AF-A0A293LXA8-F1
#
_cell.length_a   1.000
_cell.length_b   1.000
_cell.length_c   1.000
_cell.angle_alpha   90.00
_cell.angle_beta   90.00
_cell.angle_gamma   90.00
#
_symmetry.space_group_name_H-M   'P 1'
#
loop_
_entity.id
_entity.type
_entity.pdbx_description
1 polymer ?
#
loop_
_entity_poly.entity_id
_entity_poly.type
_entity_poly.pdbx_seq_one_letter_code
_entity_poly.pdbx_strand_id
1 'polypeptide(L)'
;MRLVESLPKNVNIKCYFDNYFTSVGLLRELKQKGILAVGNIRCNRLEGCPLKAEKELRKEGRGSYDTIVTLEGDVAVLRWQDNGIVTLASTYVGVGEVFPVRRWSKATKEHINVTCPEVVKEYNSFMGGVDKMDFLLPLYPMCARTKKWPVRVISHFASFAVVNSWLEYLKVAQEHNIPAKKAQDLLEFQNNVAMALIMCNQSAAKKRGRPSSHDAQVSQIRDSFASKVFFRHMFVHESTATQSHGFCICMFSTLSRH
;
A
#
# COMPACT_ATOMS: atom_id res chain seq x y z
N MET A 1 11.56 9.38 -8.09
CA MET A 1 10.89 9.45 -9.40
C MET A 1 10.63 8.10 -10.05
N ARG A 2 11.57 7.15 -10.11
CA ARG A 2 11.39 5.85 -10.81
C ARG A 2 10.08 5.10 -10.54
N LEU A 3 9.64 5.04 -9.29
CA LEU A 3 8.44 4.29 -8.90
C LEU A 3 7.12 4.92 -9.40
N VAL A 4 7.13 6.21 -9.71
CA VAL A 4 5.95 6.92 -10.23
C VAL A 4 5.95 7.05 -11.76
N GLU A 5 6.99 6.56 -12.44
CA GLU A 5 7.12 6.68 -13.90
C GLU A 5 6.08 5.88 -14.67
N SER A 6 5.66 4.74 -14.13
CA SER A 6 4.63 3.87 -14.70
C SER A 6 3.20 4.33 -14.40
N LEU A 7 3.04 5.37 -13.57
CA LEU A 7 1.72 5.86 -13.20
C LEU A 7 1.12 6.72 -14.33
N PRO A 8 -0.18 6.56 -14.61
CA PRO A 8 -0.83 7.40 -15.60
C PRO A 8 -0.86 8.85 -15.09
N LYS A 9 -0.38 9.77 -15.94
CA LYS A 9 -0.27 11.19 -15.62
C LYS A 9 -1.63 11.86 -15.74
N ASN A 10 -1.87 12.91 -14.95
CA ASN A 10 -3.09 13.72 -14.95
C ASN A 10 -4.39 12.97 -14.56
N VAL A 11 -4.29 11.84 -13.86
CA VAL A 11 -5.46 11.07 -13.37
C VAL A 11 -5.77 11.37 -11.90
N ASN A 12 -5.30 12.50 -11.36
CA ASN A 12 -5.47 12.88 -9.95
C ASN A 12 -5.08 11.76 -8.96
N ILE A 13 -3.98 11.06 -9.26
CA ILE A 13 -3.47 10.00 -8.38
C ILE A 13 -2.92 10.65 -7.11
N LYS A 14 -3.28 10.08 -5.96
CA LYS A 14 -2.76 10.48 -4.65
C LYS A 14 -1.69 9.49 -4.21
N CYS A 15 -0.49 9.98 -3.94
CA CYS A 15 0.62 9.22 -3.41
C CYS A 15 0.91 9.62 -1.95
N TYR A 16 1.24 8.64 -1.13
CA TYR A 16 1.58 8.84 0.28
C TYR A 16 3.00 8.33 0.53
N PHE A 17 3.82 9.16 1.17
CA PHE A 17 5.25 8.90 1.33
C PHE A 17 5.64 8.88 2.81
N ASP A 18 6.50 7.94 3.17
CA ASP A 18 7.20 7.99 4.44
C ASP A 18 8.32 9.06 4.42
N ASN A 19 8.75 9.46 5.62
CA ASN A 19 9.76 10.46 5.89
C ASN A 19 11.08 10.27 5.15
N TYR A 20 11.41 9.03 4.77
CA TYR A 20 12.64 8.73 4.04
C TYR A 20 12.61 9.29 2.61
N PHE A 21 11.44 9.31 1.98
CA PHE A 21 11.28 9.70 0.58
C PHE A 21 10.85 11.15 0.39
N THR A 22 10.21 11.75 1.39
CA THR A 22 9.63 13.09 1.25
C THR A 22 10.69 14.20 1.26
N SER A 23 10.55 15.13 0.29
CA SER A 23 11.21 16.45 0.25
C SER A 23 10.29 17.44 -0.47
N VAL A 24 10.49 18.75 -0.24
CA VAL A 24 9.69 19.79 -0.91
C VAL A 24 9.90 19.75 -2.43
N GLY A 25 11.15 19.68 -2.90
CA GLY A 25 11.45 19.54 -4.32
C GLY A 25 10.81 18.31 -4.99
N LEU A 26 10.75 17.15 -4.31
CA LEU A 26 10.08 15.96 -4.85
C LEU A 26 8.57 16.20 -5.02
N LEU A 27 7.92 16.77 -4.01
CA LEU A 27 6.48 17.03 -4.05
C LEU A 27 6.11 17.99 -5.18
N ARG A 28 6.95 19.01 -5.41
CA ARG A 28 6.83 19.95 -6.52
C ARG A 28 6.93 19.25 -7.88
N GLU A 29 7.94 18.42 -8.09
CA GLU A 29 8.08 17.65 -9.33
C GLU A 29 6.90 16.72 -9.58
N LEU A 30 6.35 16.09 -8.54
CA LEU A 30 5.16 15.24 -8.64
C LEU A 30 3.93 16.05 -9.05
N LYS A 31 3.75 17.24 -8.46
CA LYS A 31 2.65 18.15 -8.79
C LYS A 31 2.71 18.56 -10.26
N GLN A 32 3.90 18.89 -10.79
CA GLN A 32 4.10 19.21 -12.21
C GLN A 32 3.74 18.05 -13.14
N LYS A 33 3.84 16.80 -12.68
CA LYS A 33 3.44 15.60 -13.43
C LYS A 33 1.96 15.24 -13.24
N GLY A 34 1.19 16.07 -12.54
CA GLY A 34 -0.23 15.84 -12.25
C GLY A 34 -0.47 14.75 -11.19
N ILE A 35 0.53 14.49 -10.35
CA ILE A 35 0.45 13.52 -9.24
C ILE A 35 0.36 14.30 -7.94
N LEU A 36 -0.69 14.02 -7.17
CA LEU A 36 -0.91 14.61 -5.87
C LEU A 36 -0.19 13.76 -4.82
N ALA A 37 0.40 14.42 -3.83
CA ALA A 37 1.29 13.77 -2.89
C ALA A 37 1.19 14.36 -1.47
N VAL A 38 1.26 13.48 -0.47
CA VAL A 38 1.41 13.81 0.96
C VAL A 38 2.53 12.97 1.55
N GLY A 39 3.35 13.55 2.42
CA GLY A 39 4.35 12.78 3.15
C GLY A 39 4.74 13.41 4.47
N ASN A 40 5.16 12.58 5.42
CA ASN A 40 5.89 13.06 6.59
C ASN A 40 7.24 13.62 6.12
N ILE A 41 7.66 14.77 6.60
CA ILE A 41 8.88 15.45 6.17
C ILE A 41 9.78 15.73 7.35
N ARG A 42 11.07 15.44 7.20
CA ARG A 42 12.07 15.73 8.22
C ARG A 42 12.40 17.23 8.21
N CYS A 43 12.66 17.79 9.39
CA CYS A 43 12.95 19.22 9.55
C CYS A 43 14.13 19.71 8.69
N ASN A 44 15.13 18.86 8.43
CA ASN A 44 16.28 19.18 7.59
C ASN A 44 15.98 19.22 6.08
N ARG A 45 14.74 18.88 5.65
CA ARG A 45 14.33 18.85 4.23
C ARG A 45 13.26 19.89 3.89
N LEU A 46 13.07 20.87 4.77
CA LEU A 46 12.07 21.92 4.64
C LEU A 46 12.49 23.07 3.71
N GLU A 47 13.69 23.02 3.12
CA GLU A 47 14.19 24.03 2.17
C GLU A 47 14.06 25.49 2.68
N GLY A 48 14.18 25.70 4.00
CA GLY A 48 14.11 27.03 4.60
C GLY A 48 12.71 27.55 4.90
N CYS A 49 11.65 26.72 4.83
CA CYS A 49 10.31 27.13 5.23
C CYS A 49 10.25 27.57 6.71
N PRO A 50 9.89 28.84 7.02
CA PRO A 50 9.85 29.35 8.39
C PRO A 50 8.62 28.86 9.15
N LEU A 51 8.64 27.59 9.56
CA LEU A 51 7.68 27.03 10.52
C LEU A 51 8.06 27.42 11.95
N LYS A 52 7.05 27.62 12.82
CA LYS A 52 7.22 27.79 14.27
C LYS A 52 8.19 26.77 14.84
N ALA A 53 9.06 27.22 15.74
CA ALA A 53 10.04 26.34 16.35
C ALA A 53 9.34 25.23 17.14
N GLU A 54 9.93 24.03 17.15
CA GLU A 54 9.37 22.89 17.89
C GLU A 54 9.10 23.20 19.38
N LYS A 55 9.94 24.04 19.99
CA LYS A 55 9.80 24.47 21.38
C LYS A 55 8.60 25.38 21.61
N GLU A 56 8.25 26.20 20.64
CA GLU A 56 7.12 27.14 20.72
C GLU A 56 5.81 26.37 20.59
N LEU A 57 5.73 25.48 19.60
CA LEU A 57 4.54 24.66 19.38
C LEU A 57 4.25 23.73 20.58
N ARG A 58 5.28 23.21 21.24
CA ARG A 58 5.12 22.44 22.49
C ARG A 58 4.53 23.28 23.63
N LYS A 59 4.81 24.58 23.69
CA LYS A 59 4.26 25.48 24.72
C LYS A 59 2.80 25.82 24.45
N GLU A 60 2.41 25.94 23.18
CA GLU A 60 1.01 26.14 22.77
C GLU A 60 0.12 24.95 23.14
N GLY A 61 0.73 23.78 23.34
CA GLY A 61 0.07 22.61 23.89
C GLY A 61 -0.41 21.63 22.81
N ARG A 62 -1.05 20.56 23.26
CA ARG A 62 -1.46 19.45 22.39
C ARG A 62 -2.65 19.84 21.52
N GLY A 63 -2.57 19.56 20.22
CA GLY A 63 -3.55 19.95 19.21
C GLY A 63 -3.21 21.24 18.48
N SER A 64 -2.19 21.98 18.95
CA SER A 64 -1.65 23.13 18.23
C SER A 64 -1.02 22.69 16.91
N TYR A 65 -1.15 23.55 15.90
CA TYR A 65 -0.51 23.36 14.62
C TYR A 65 -0.03 24.70 14.07
N ASP A 66 0.94 24.60 13.18
CA ASP A 66 1.44 25.70 12.38
C ASP A 66 1.44 25.28 10.92
N THR A 67 1.08 26.19 10.02
CA THR A 67 1.03 25.90 8.60
C THR A 67 1.71 26.99 7.82
N ILE A 68 2.44 26.58 6.81
CA ILE A 68 3.04 27.47 5.84
C ILE A 68 2.82 26.91 4.45
N VAL A 69 2.55 27.78 3.50
CA VAL A 69 2.61 27.44 2.08
C VAL A 69 3.93 27.99 1.58
N THR A 70 4.64 27.16 0.81
CA THR A 70 5.83 27.57 0.07
C THR A 70 5.57 28.84 -0.74
N LEU A 71 6.61 29.65 -0.98
CA LEU A 71 6.49 30.93 -1.69
C LEU A 71 5.85 30.79 -3.09
N GLU A 72 6.08 29.64 -3.72
CA GLU A 72 5.55 29.30 -5.04
C GLU A 72 4.08 28.84 -4.99
N GLY A 73 3.49 28.72 -3.80
CA GLY A 73 2.09 28.35 -3.61
C GLY A 73 1.78 26.88 -3.91
N ASP A 74 2.82 26.04 -4.09
CA ASP A 74 2.67 24.72 -4.68
C ASP A 74 2.62 23.59 -3.63
N VAL A 75 3.33 23.76 -2.52
CA VAL A 75 3.39 22.79 -1.41
C VAL A 75 2.98 23.46 -0.09
N ALA A 76 1.99 22.90 0.58
CA ALA A 76 1.61 23.23 1.95
C ALA A 76 2.38 22.33 2.92
N VAL A 77 3.07 22.95 3.87
CA VAL A 77 3.74 22.27 4.97
C VAL A 77 3.02 22.58 6.26
N LEU A 78 2.74 21.55 7.04
CA LEU A 78 2.01 21.63 8.29
C LEU A 78 2.79 20.93 9.39
N ARG A 79 2.91 21.58 10.54
CA ARG A 79 3.48 21.01 11.75
C ARG A 79 2.39 20.90 12.80
N TRP A 80 2.20 19.72 13.39
CA TRP A 80 1.16 19.45 14.38
C TRP A 80 1.75 18.81 15.63
N GLN A 81 1.30 19.26 16.80
CA GLN A 81 1.73 18.76 18.10
C GLN A 81 0.69 17.79 18.67
N ASP A 82 1.04 16.51 18.76
CA ASP A 82 0.30 15.50 19.52
C ASP A 82 1.12 15.06 20.75
N ASN A 83 1.40 13.77 20.91
CA ASN A 83 2.41 13.28 21.85
C ASN A 83 3.83 13.68 21.42
N GLY A 84 4.03 13.83 20.12
CA GLY A 84 5.24 14.35 19.50
C GLY A 84 4.87 15.30 18.37
N ILE A 85 5.87 15.96 17.82
CA ILE A 85 5.70 16.85 16.68
C ILE A 85 5.72 16.00 15.41
N VAL A 86 4.72 16.19 14.58
CA VAL A 86 4.65 15.62 13.24
C VAL A 86 4.69 16.77 12.25
N THR A 87 5.57 16.67 11.23
CA THR A 87 5.62 17.65 10.14
C THR A 87 5.23 16.95 8.85
N LEU A 88 4.17 17.39 8.21
CA LEU A 88 3.67 16.87 6.95
C LEU A 88 3.88 17.91 5.86
N ALA A 89 4.17 17.45 4.65
CA ALA A 89 4.15 18.27 3.45
C ALA A 89 3.18 17.65 2.45
N SER A 90 2.40 18.49 1.78
CA SER A 90 1.31 18.09 0.92
C SER A 90 1.14 19.07 -0.23
N THR A 91 0.70 18.56 -1.38
CA THR A 91 0.49 19.35 -2.61
C THR A 91 -0.97 19.72 -2.85
N TYR A 92 -1.90 19.08 -2.13
CA TYR A 92 -3.35 19.20 -2.40
C TYR A 92 -4.22 19.41 -1.16
N VAL A 93 -3.77 18.99 0.02
CA VAL A 93 -4.51 19.17 1.30
C VAL A 93 -3.62 19.88 2.31
N GLY A 94 -4.12 20.97 2.88
CA GLY A 94 -3.48 21.74 3.96
C GLY A 94 -4.17 21.53 5.31
N VAL A 95 -4.46 22.62 6.02
CA VAL A 95 -5.21 22.56 7.29
C VAL A 95 -6.62 22.01 7.08
N GLY A 96 -7.31 22.48 6.04
CA GLY A 96 -8.65 22.02 5.68
C GLY A 96 -9.65 22.18 6.82
N GLU A 97 -10.58 21.22 6.93
CA GLU A 97 -11.45 21.11 8.10
C GLU A 97 -10.69 20.54 9.31
N VAL A 98 -10.91 21.13 10.48
CA VAL A 98 -10.31 20.68 11.73
C VAL A 98 -11.27 19.73 12.44
N PHE A 99 -10.81 18.51 12.73
CA PHE A 99 -11.61 17.49 13.39
C PHE A 99 -11.17 17.28 14.85
N PRO A 100 -12.10 17.12 15.80
CA PRO A 100 -11.75 16.61 17.12
C PRO A 100 -11.46 15.10 17.02
N VAL A 101 -10.25 14.70 17.38
CA VAL A 101 -9.84 13.29 17.42
C VAL A 101 -9.63 12.86 18.87
N ARG A 102 -10.32 11.79 19.27
CA ARG A 102 -10.18 11.19 20.60
C ARG A 102 -8.81 10.54 20.73
N ARG A 103 -7.99 11.01 21.66
CA ARG A 103 -6.64 10.49 21.90
C ARG A 103 -6.39 10.27 23.38
N TRP A 104 -5.68 9.18 23.71
CA TRP A 104 -5.22 8.95 25.07
C TRP A 104 -4.16 9.99 25.47
N SER A 105 -4.31 10.56 26.66
CA SER A 105 -3.35 11.46 27.28
C SER A 105 -2.68 10.77 28.45
N LYS A 106 -1.34 10.64 28.41
CA LYS A 106 -0.58 10.08 29.53
C LYS A 106 -0.60 10.98 30.76
N ALA A 107 -0.71 12.29 30.57
CA ALA A 107 -0.69 13.26 31.66
C ALA A 107 -1.97 13.21 32.51
N THR A 108 -3.14 13.17 31.85
CA THR A 108 -4.45 13.11 32.52
C THR A 108 -4.97 11.69 32.71
N LYS A 109 -4.29 10.67 32.13
CA LYS A 109 -4.72 9.26 32.12
C LYS A 109 -6.16 9.07 31.62
N GLU A 110 -6.56 9.91 30.68
CA GLU A 110 -7.92 9.93 30.12
C GLU A 110 -7.86 10.18 28.61
N HIS A 111 -8.98 9.92 27.94
CA HIS A 111 -9.15 10.26 26.53
C HIS A 111 -9.57 11.72 26.41
N ILE A 112 -8.73 12.52 25.74
CA ILE A 112 -9.00 13.92 25.45
C ILE A 112 -9.32 14.09 23.97
N ASN A 113 -10.11 15.10 23.63
CA ASN A 113 -10.35 15.49 22.26
C ASN A 113 -9.26 16.48 21.82
N VAL A 114 -8.49 16.09 20.80
CA VAL A 114 -7.40 16.88 20.26
C VAL A 114 -7.79 17.38 18.87
N THR A 115 -7.60 18.66 18.60
CA THR A 115 -7.80 19.24 17.27
C THR A 115 -6.79 18.66 16.29
N CYS A 116 -7.29 18.11 15.19
CA CYS A 116 -6.50 17.43 14.16
C CYS A 116 -6.81 18.04 12.79
N PRO A 117 -5.80 18.61 12.11
CA PRO A 117 -5.95 19.08 10.74
C PRO A 117 -6.29 17.96 9.75
N GLU A 118 -6.94 18.31 8.64
CA GLU A 118 -7.40 17.36 7.62
C GLU A 118 -6.25 16.55 7.01
N VAL A 119 -5.11 17.20 6.70
CA VAL A 119 -3.93 16.53 6.14
C VAL A 119 -3.42 15.38 7.02
N VAL A 120 -3.49 15.53 8.34
CA VAL A 120 -3.03 14.51 9.29
C VAL A 120 -3.96 13.30 9.26
N LYS A 121 -5.27 13.55 9.17
CA LYS A 121 -6.28 12.50 9.06
C LYS A 121 -6.12 11.72 7.76
N GLU A 122 -6.06 12.44 6.64
CA GLU A 122 -5.85 11.86 5.31
C GLU A 122 -4.57 11.01 5.28
N TYR A 123 -3.45 11.56 5.77
CA TYR A 123 -2.19 10.83 5.81
C TYR A 123 -2.27 9.52 6.60
N ASN A 124 -2.86 9.56 7.81
CA ASN A 124 -2.99 8.37 8.65
C ASN A 124 -3.92 7.30 8.05
N SER A 125 -4.94 7.71 7.27
CA SER A 125 -5.85 6.77 6.61
C SER A 125 -5.16 5.93 5.52
N PHE A 126 -4.15 6.50 4.83
CA PHE A 126 -3.54 5.87 3.66
C PHE A 126 -2.11 5.34 3.87
N MET A 127 -1.37 5.82 4.88
CA MET A 127 0.04 5.40 5.10
C MET A 127 0.17 3.89 5.40
N GLY A 128 -0.83 3.26 6.03
CA GLY A 128 -0.72 1.89 6.54
C GLY A 128 -0.76 0.75 5.51
N GLY A 129 -0.80 1.04 4.21
CA GLY A 129 -0.86 -0.01 3.18
C GLY A 129 0.40 -0.90 3.14
N VAL A 130 1.57 -0.29 3.16
CA VAL A 130 2.88 -0.99 3.16
C VAL A 130 3.08 -1.75 4.47
N ASP A 131 2.81 -1.09 5.61
CA ASP A 131 2.99 -1.67 6.94
C ASP A 131 2.15 -2.94 7.16
N LYS A 132 0.94 -3.00 6.60
CA LYS A 132 0.11 -4.22 6.65
C LYS A 132 0.82 -5.39 5.99
N MET A 133 1.42 -5.17 4.84
CA MET A 133 2.11 -6.23 4.12
C MET A 133 3.40 -6.65 4.85
N ASP A 134 4.16 -5.69 5.36
CA ASP A 134 5.35 -5.94 6.19
C ASP A 134 5.01 -6.74 7.46
N PHE A 135 3.83 -6.51 8.03
CA PHE A 135 3.33 -7.29 9.16
C PHE A 135 2.90 -8.72 8.76
N LEU A 136 2.26 -8.89 7.61
CA LEU A 136 1.70 -10.19 7.17
C LEU A 136 2.77 -11.15 6.62
N LEU A 137 3.74 -10.62 5.86
CA LEU A 137 4.82 -11.40 5.25
C LEU A 137 5.57 -12.35 6.20
N PRO A 138 5.95 -11.94 7.42
CA PRO A 138 6.67 -12.80 8.36
C PRO A 138 5.78 -13.82 9.10
N LEU A 139 4.44 -13.74 9.00
CA LEU A 139 3.55 -14.66 9.74
C LEU A 139 3.63 -16.09 9.20
N TYR A 140 3.54 -16.25 7.88
CA TYR A 140 3.57 -17.56 7.21
C TYR A 140 4.56 -17.57 6.03
N PRO A 141 5.86 -17.42 6.29
CA PRO A 141 6.84 -17.26 5.23
C PRO A 141 7.08 -18.58 4.51
N MET A 142 7.15 -18.54 3.18
CA MET A 142 7.66 -19.66 2.40
C MET A 142 9.19 -19.66 2.52
N CYS A 143 9.71 -20.26 3.58
CA CYS A 143 11.15 -20.34 3.81
C CYS A 143 11.73 -21.68 3.33
N ALA A 144 12.63 -21.62 2.34
CA ALA A 144 13.54 -22.72 2.05
C ALA A 144 14.82 -22.59 2.90
N ARG A 145 15.24 -23.66 3.58
CA ARG A 145 16.52 -23.68 4.32
C ARG A 145 17.69 -23.79 3.33
N THR A 146 18.11 -22.65 2.78
CA THR A 146 19.17 -22.57 1.77
C THR A 146 20.10 -21.38 2.00
N LYS A 147 21.37 -21.54 1.61
CA LYS A 147 22.37 -20.46 1.56
C LYS A 147 22.33 -19.70 0.23
N LYS A 148 21.63 -20.20 -0.78
CA LYS A 148 21.53 -19.57 -2.10
C LYS A 148 20.55 -18.39 -2.04
N TRP A 149 21.06 -17.17 -2.12
CA TRP A 149 20.23 -15.95 -2.08
C TRP A 149 19.12 -15.89 -3.15
N PRO A 150 19.29 -16.40 -4.40
CA PRO A 150 18.21 -16.30 -5.40
C PRO A 150 16.97 -17.10 -5.00
N VAL A 151 17.17 -18.26 -4.37
CA VAL A 151 16.07 -19.09 -3.89
C VAL A 151 15.29 -18.37 -2.79
N ARG A 152 15.98 -17.67 -1.87
CA ARG A 152 15.33 -16.85 -0.84
C ARG A 152 14.50 -15.72 -1.46
N VAL A 153 15.02 -15.06 -2.48
CA VAL A 153 14.31 -13.98 -3.19
C VAL A 153 13.07 -14.50 -3.89
N ILE A 154 13.17 -15.61 -4.63
CA ILE A 154 12.02 -16.21 -5.32
C ILE A 154 10.93 -16.62 -4.32
N SER A 155 11.31 -17.29 -3.21
CA SER A 155 10.33 -17.69 -2.20
C SER A 155 9.67 -16.48 -1.50
N HIS A 156 10.43 -15.41 -1.28
CA HIS A 156 9.88 -14.16 -0.76
C HIS A 156 8.86 -13.54 -1.71
N PHE A 157 9.15 -13.46 -3.02
CA PHE A 157 8.19 -12.97 -4.01
C PHE A 157 6.94 -13.84 -4.12
N ALA A 158 7.08 -15.16 -3.97
CA ALA A 158 5.92 -16.05 -3.90
C ALA A 158 5.05 -15.72 -2.67
N SER A 159 5.66 -15.51 -1.49
CA SER A 159 4.92 -15.13 -0.28
C SER A 159 4.24 -13.77 -0.45
N PHE A 160 4.94 -12.82 -1.05
CA PHE A 160 4.42 -11.50 -1.38
C PHE A 160 3.18 -11.58 -2.30
N ALA A 161 3.24 -12.41 -3.34
CA ALA A 161 2.11 -12.63 -4.24
C ALA A 161 0.90 -13.25 -3.52
N VAL A 162 1.12 -14.27 -2.68
CA VAL A 162 0.04 -14.91 -1.91
C VAL A 162 -0.62 -13.94 -0.94
N VAL A 163 0.17 -13.15 -0.20
CA VAL A 163 -0.35 -12.15 0.74
C VAL A 163 -1.17 -11.08 0.01
N ASN A 164 -0.70 -10.59 -1.15
CA ASN A 164 -1.46 -9.63 -1.95
C ASN A 164 -2.77 -10.20 -2.47
N SER A 165 -2.76 -11.44 -2.97
CA SER A 165 -3.98 -12.13 -3.40
C SER A 165 -4.97 -12.31 -2.25
N TRP A 166 -4.49 -12.60 -1.04
CA TRP A 166 -5.35 -12.70 0.14
C TRP A 166 -5.95 -11.34 0.54
N LEU A 167 -5.15 -10.27 0.52
CA LEU A 167 -5.66 -8.92 0.78
C LEU A 167 -6.73 -8.50 -0.23
N GLU A 168 -6.56 -8.85 -1.50
CA GLU A 168 -7.56 -8.60 -2.53
C GLU A 168 -8.83 -9.44 -2.32
N TYR A 169 -8.67 -10.72 -1.97
CA TYR A 169 -9.78 -11.59 -1.57
C TYR A 169 -10.59 -10.99 -0.42
N LEU A 170 -9.94 -10.43 0.61
CA LEU A 170 -10.64 -9.80 1.74
C LEU A 170 -11.47 -8.58 1.32
N LYS A 171 -10.96 -7.76 0.38
CA LYS A 171 -11.72 -6.62 -0.15
C LYS A 171 -12.96 -7.08 -0.89
N VAL A 172 -12.81 -8.05 -1.80
CA VAL A 172 -13.92 -8.65 -2.56
C VAL A 172 -14.93 -9.30 -1.61
N ALA A 173 -14.47 -10.03 -0.60
CA ALA A 173 -15.35 -10.63 0.40
C ALA A 173 -16.16 -9.58 1.18
N GLN A 174 -15.55 -8.43 1.49
CA GLN A 174 -16.23 -7.30 2.14
C GLN A 174 -17.28 -6.67 1.22
N GLU A 175 -16.97 -6.46 -0.07
CA GLU A 175 -17.92 -5.94 -1.07
C GLU A 175 -19.14 -6.85 -1.24
N HIS A 176 -18.93 -8.16 -1.18
CA HIS A 176 -20.01 -9.16 -1.22
C HIS A 176 -20.68 -9.43 0.14
N ASN A 177 -20.40 -8.62 1.17
CA ASN A 177 -20.97 -8.75 2.51
C ASN A 177 -20.78 -10.14 3.16
N ILE A 178 -19.66 -10.81 2.85
CA ILE A 178 -19.31 -12.07 3.50
C ILE A 178 -18.89 -11.75 4.94
N PRO A 179 -19.50 -12.38 5.97
CA PRO A 179 -19.10 -12.15 7.35
C PRO A 179 -17.63 -12.51 7.56
N ALA A 180 -16.87 -11.69 8.30
CA ALA A 180 -15.45 -11.92 8.58
C ALA A 180 -15.18 -13.31 9.20
N LYS A 181 -16.14 -13.87 9.93
CA LYS A 181 -16.06 -15.23 10.50
C LYS A 181 -16.11 -16.36 9.47
N LYS A 182 -16.64 -16.08 8.28
CA LYS A 182 -16.71 -17.00 7.14
C LYS A 182 -15.60 -16.73 6.12
N ALA A 183 -14.92 -15.59 6.22
CA ALA A 183 -13.78 -15.29 5.38
C ALA A 183 -12.59 -16.16 5.80
N GLN A 184 -11.83 -16.61 4.82
CA GLN A 184 -10.68 -17.48 5.06
C GLN A 184 -9.55 -16.69 5.72
N ASP A 185 -8.94 -17.28 6.75
CA ASP A 185 -7.72 -16.73 7.32
C ASP A 185 -6.54 -16.89 6.33
N LEU A 186 -5.43 -16.20 6.62
CA LEU A 186 -4.27 -16.19 5.71
C LEU A 186 -3.67 -17.59 5.53
N LEU A 187 -3.65 -18.41 6.57
CA LEU A 187 -3.06 -19.75 6.52
C LEU A 187 -3.94 -20.71 5.71
N GLU A 188 -5.25 -20.67 5.93
CA GLU A 188 -6.24 -21.44 5.19
C GLU A 188 -6.20 -21.05 3.71
N PHE A 189 -6.16 -19.75 3.41
CA PHE A 189 -6.00 -19.25 2.04
C PHE A 189 -4.73 -19.80 1.38
N GLN A 190 -3.59 -19.71 2.07
CA GLN A 190 -2.31 -20.23 1.57
C GLN A 190 -2.35 -21.75 1.34
N ASN A 191 -2.98 -22.51 2.24
CA ASN A 191 -3.16 -23.96 2.07
C ASN A 191 -4.03 -24.28 0.86
N ASN A 192 -5.10 -23.53 0.64
CA ASN A 192 -5.97 -23.73 -0.54
C ASN A 192 -5.24 -23.43 -1.85
N VAL A 193 -4.43 -22.37 -1.88
CA VAL A 193 -3.56 -22.07 -3.02
C VAL A 193 -2.58 -23.21 -3.27
N ALA A 194 -1.95 -23.75 -2.23
CA ALA A 194 -1.03 -24.89 -2.36
C ALA A 194 -1.74 -26.14 -2.89
N MET A 195 -2.91 -26.49 -2.35
CA MET A 195 -3.70 -27.64 -2.78
C MET A 195 -4.17 -27.50 -4.23
N ALA A 196 -4.64 -26.31 -4.63
CA ALA A 196 -5.03 -26.04 -6.00
C ALA A 196 -3.86 -26.26 -6.98
N LEU A 197 -2.68 -25.75 -6.66
CA LEU A 197 -1.47 -25.93 -7.47
C LEU A 197 -1.03 -27.40 -7.57
N ILE A 198 -1.16 -28.17 -6.49
CA ILE A 198 -0.87 -29.61 -6.49
C ILE A 198 -1.86 -30.36 -7.39
N MET A 199 -3.16 -30.10 -7.25
CA MET A 199 -4.22 -30.77 -8.01
C MET A 199 -4.16 -30.44 -9.52
N CYS A 200 -3.83 -29.19 -9.88
CA CYS A 200 -3.64 -28.78 -11.27
C CYS A 200 -2.57 -29.62 -11.96
N ASN A 201 -1.48 -29.96 -11.27
CA ASN A 201 -0.38 -30.76 -11.83
C ASN A 201 -0.69 -32.27 -11.92
N GLN A 202 -1.61 -32.78 -11.11
CA GLN A 202 -1.99 -34.20 -11.14
C GLN A 202 -2.82 -34.58 -12.38
N SER A 203 -3.60 -33.63 -12.92
CA SER A 203 -4.36 -33.85 -14.15
C SER A 203 -3.48 -34.01 -15.41
N ALA A 204 -2.20 -33.63 -15.34
CA ALA A 204 -1.24 -33.73 -16.44
C ALA A 204 -0.30 -34.94 -16.34
N ALA A 205 -0.41 -35.75 -15.28
CA ALA A 205 0.28 -37.02 -15.20
C ALA A 205 -0.35 -38.01 -16.18
N LYS A 206 0.07 -37.94 -17.46
CA LYS A 206 -0.23 -38.97 -18.46
C LYS A 206 0.15 -40.32 -17.86
N LYS A 207 -0.84 -41.20 -17.66
CA LYS A 207 -0.58 -42.61 -17.39
C LYS A 207 0.40 -43.11 -18.45
N ARG A 208 1.53 -43.68 -18.05
CA ARG A 208 2.42 -44.40 -18.97
C ARG A 208 1.64 -45.59 -19.53
N GLY A 209 1.16 -45.45 -20.76
CA GLY A 209 0.36 -46.45 -21.46
C GLY A 209 -0.09 -45.93 -22.83
N ARG A 210 -0.35 -46.84 -23.76
CA ARG A 210 -0.77 -46.53 -25.14
C ARG A 210 -2.15 -45.83 -25.10
N PRO A 211 -2.30 -44.61 -25.66
CA PRO A 211 -3.56 -43.89 -25.59
C PRO A 211 -4.64 -44.58 -26.43
N SER A 212 -5.84 -44.68 -25.87
CA SER A 212 -7.06 -45.07 -26.59
C SER A 212 -7.58 -43.87 -27.38
N SER A 213 -8.08 -44.12 -28.60
CA SER A 213 -8.50 -43.12 -29.58
C SER A 213 -9.58 -42.14 -29.10
N HIS A 214 -10.26 -42.44 -27.98
CA HIS A 214 -11.30 -41.60 -27.40
C HIS A 214 -10.75 -40.44 -26.54
N ASP A 215 -9.52 -40.55 -26.02
CA ASP A 215 -8.92 -39.54 -25.12
C ASP A 215 -8.27 -38.35 -25.85
N ALA A 216 -8.04 -38.49 -27.17
CA ALA A 216 -7.40 -37.46 -27.99
C ALA A 216 -8.31 -36.25 -28.28
N GLN A 217 -9.64 -36.46 -28.35
CA GLN A 217 -10.59 -35.38 -28.64
C GLN A 217 -10.89 -34.49 -27.42
N VAL A 218 -10.90 -35.05 -26.21
CA VAL A 218 -11.19 -34.31 -24.97
C VAL A 218 -10.01 -33.42 -24.54
N SER A 219 -8.78 -33.83 -24.84
CA SER A 219 -7.56 -33.08 -24.53
C SER A 219 -7.38 -31.83 -25.40
N GLN A 220 -7.71 -31.89 -26.70
CA GLN A 220 -7.67 -30.72 -27.59
C GLN A 220 -8.64 -29.60 -27.18
N ILE A 221 -9.81 -29.95 -26.64
CA ILE A 221 -10.81 -28.97 -26.18
C ILE A 221 -10.36 -28.31 -24.87
N ARG A 222 -9.65 -29.03 -23.98
CA ARG A 222 -9.13 -28.53 -22.70
C ARG A 222 -7.92 -27.60 -22.83
N ASP A 223 -7.01 -27.90 -23.76
CA ASP A 223 -5.80 -27.09 -23.98
C ASP A 223 -6.12 -25.71 -24.60
N SER A 224 -7.21 -25.61 -25.37
CA SER A 224 -7.75 -24.34 -25.88
C SER A 224 -8.30 -23.43 -24.77
N PHE A 225 -8.82 -24.02 -23.68
CA PHE A 225 -9.36 -23.28 -22.53
C PHE A 225 -8.26 -22.83 -21.55
N ALA A 226 -7.30 -23.72 -21.24
CA ALA A 226 -6.21 -23.41 -20.30
C ALA A 226 -5.25 -22.33 -20.82
N SER A 227 -4.94 -22.33 -22.12
CA SER A 227 -4.07 -21.31 -22.72
C SER A 227 -4.72 -19.92 -22.77
N LYS A 228 -6.06 -19.84 -22.82
CA LYS A 228 -6.78 -18.55 -22.84
C LYS A 228 -6.93 -17.91 -21.47
N VAL A 229 -6.95 -18.69 -20.39
CA VAL A 229 -7.15 -18.18 -19.02
C VAL A 229 -5.82 -17.80 -18.35
N PHE A 230 -4.73 -18.51 -18.63
CA PHE A 230 -3.46 -18.28 -17.92
C PHE A 230 -2.64 -17.10 -18.45
N PHE A 231 -2.78 -16.73 -19.73
CA PHE A 231 -2.02 -15.62 -20.32
C PHE A 231 -2.77 -14.27 -20.35
N ARG A 232 -4.10 -14.25 -20.20
CA ARG A 232 -4.88 -13.02 -20.35
C ARG A 232 -5.08 -12.21 -19.06
N HIS A 233 -4.67 -12.74 -17.89
CA HIS A 233 -4.93 -12.08 -16.61
C HIS A 233 -3.70 -11.76 -15.75
N MET A 234 -2.50 -12.16 -16.18
CA MET A 234 -1.25 -11.85 -15.45
C MET A 234 -0.53 -10.62 -16.03
N PHE A 235 -0.84 -10.22 -17.25
CA PHE A 235 -0.35 -8.99 -17.89
C PHE A 235 -1.45 -8.45 -18.81
N VAL A 236 -1.88 -7.21 -18.57
CA VAL A 236 -2.92 -6.45 -19.28
C VAL A 236 -4.36 -6.83 -18.90
N HIS A 237 -4.95 -6.00 -18.04
CA HIS A 237 -6.32 -5.56 -18.29
C HIS A 237 -6.31 -4.03 -18.38
N GLU A 238 -6.54 -3.54 -19.61
CA GLU A 238 -7.17 -2.26 -19.87
C GLU A 238 -8.45 -2.16 -19.04
N SER A 239 -8.54 -1.14 -18.19
CA SER A 239 -9.80 -0.70 -17.61
C SER A 239 -10.44 0.27 -18.58
N THR A 240 -11.49 -0.18 -19.27
CA THR A 240 -12.53 0.73 -19.76
C THR A 240 -13.12 1.46 -18.56
N ALA A 241 -13.10 2.79 -18.64
CA ALA A 241 -13.55 3.72 -17.64
C ALA A 241 -15.01 3.48 -17.22
N THR A 242 -15.28 3.49 -15.91
CA THR A 242 -16.39 4.23 -15.29
C THR A 242 -16.21 4.33 -13.77
N GLN A 243 -16.13 5.58 -13.30
CA GLN A 243 -16.48 6.12 -11.97
C GLN A 243 -15.67 5.71 -10.71
N SER A 244 -14.84 6.68 -10.33
CA SER A 244 -14.70 7.23 -8.97
C SER A 244 -14.40 6.27 -7.81
N HIS A 245 -13.19 5.73 -7.73
CA HIS A 245 -12.47 5.56 -6.46
C HIS A 245 -10.97 5.53 -6.73
N GLY A 246 -10.20 6.29 -5.94
CA GLY A 246 -8.79 6.55 -6.18
C GLY A 246 -7.92 5.29 -6.08
N PHE A 247 -7.05 5.10 -7.07
CA PHE A 247 -6.00 4.08 -7.02
C PHE A 247 -4.90 4.52 -6.04
N CYS A 248 -4.59 3.66 -5.07
CA CYS A 248 -3.47 3.81 -4.14
C CYS A 248 -2.40 2.77 -4.50
N ILE A 249 -1.23 3.23 -4.94
CA ILE A 249 -0.10 2.36 -5.29
C ILE A 249 0.96 2.50 -4.19
N CYS A 250 1.18 1.40 -3.47
CA CYS A 250 2.10 1.30 -2.34
C CYS A 250 3.53 1.01 -2.83
N MET A 251 4.49 1.79 -2.35
CA MET A 251 5.90 1.75 -2.74
C MET A 251 6.74 0.96 -1.73
N PHE A 252 7.65 0.10 -2.21
CA PHE A 252 8.62 -0.60 -1.38
C PHE A 252 10.05 -0.12 -1.64
N SER A 253 10.80 0.12 -0.57
CA SER A 253 12.25 -0.05 -0.53
C SER A 253 12.60 -1.12 0.48
N THR A 254 12.93 -2.32 0.01
CA THR A 254 13.61 -3.33 0.82
C THR A 254 15.08 -2.94 0.93
N LEU A 255 15.40 -2.04 1.86
CA LEU A 255 16.79 -1.84 2.29
C LEU A 255 17.08 -2.81 3.43
N SER A 256 17.74 -3.90 3.04
CA SER A 256 18.37 -4.90 3.91
C SER A 256 19.20 -4.19 4.99
N ARG A 257 18.78 -4.29 6.26
CA ARG A 257 19.64 -3.99 7.40
C ARG A 257 20.59 -5.18 7.60
N HIS A 258 21.88 -4.92 7.46
CA HIS A 258 22.93 -5.76 8.02
C HIS A 258 23.06 -5.49 9.52
#